data_AF-A0A1X0IVR3-F1
#
_entry.id   AF-A0A1X0IVR3-F1
#
_cell.length_a   1.000
_cell.length_b   1.000
_cell.length_c   1.000
_cell.angle_alpha   90.00
_cell.angle_beta   90.00
_cell.angle_gamma   90.00
#
_symmetry.space_group_name_H-M   'P 1'
#
loop_
_entity.id
_entity.type
_entity.pdbx_description
1 polymer ?
#
loop_
_entity_poly.entity_id
_entity_poly.type
_entity_poly.pdbx_seq_one_letter_code
_entity_poly.pdbx_strand_id
1 'polypeptide(L)' 'METFLVYLKVQAMCLVFGIVGPIFLVVYFAVQPDPTIRWMYYWGLVITAIDVLIALGLTDQTMRAKQVARAQDEARTS' A
#
# COMPACT_ATOMS: atom_id res chain seq x y z
N MET A 1 23.17 6.33 -3.03
CA MET A 1 22.27 7.38 -2.48
C MET A 1 20.97 7.47 -3.27
N GLU A 2 20.99 7.28 -4.60
CA GLU A 2 19.80 7.39 -5.47
C GLU A 2 18.70 6.36 -5.14
N THR A 3 19.04 5.08 -4.95
CA THR A 3 18.08 4.02 -4.59
C THR A 3 17.36 4.29 -3.26
N PHE A 4 18.08 4.89 -2.29
CA PHE A 4 17.51 5.25 -0.99
C PHE A 4 16.48 6.38 -1.12
N LEU A 5 16.77 7.41 -1.93
CA LEU A 5 15.81 8.49 -2.20
C LEU A 5 14.58 8.00 -2.99
N VAL A 6 14.76 7.08 -3.95
CA VAL A 6 13.65 6.46 -4.68
C VAL A 6 12.78 5.66 -3.71
N TYR A 7 13.38 4.86 -2.83
CA TYR A 7 12.66 4.08 -1.82
C TYR A 7 11.88 5.00 -0.87
N LEU A 8 12.51 6.06 -0.37
CA LEU A 8 11.86 7.05 0.49
C LEU A 8 10.68 7.73 -0.22
N LYS A 9 10.83 8.07 -1.50
CA LYS A 9 9.77 8.70 -2.29
C LYS A 9 8.59 7.77 -2.51
N VAL A 10 8.84 6.51 -2.88
CA VAL A 10 7.80 5.49 -3.05
C VAL A 10 7.10 5.21 -1.72
N GLN A 11 7.86 5.11 -0.62
CA GLN A 11 7.29 4.88 0.70
C GLN A 11 6.45 6.06 1.19
N ALA A 12 6.90 7.30 0.97
CA ALA A 12 6.11 8.49 1.26
C ALA A 12 4.81 8.54 0.43
N MET A 13 4.87 8.15 -0.86
CA MET A 13 3.66 8.05 -1.68
C MET A 13 2.71 6.97 -1.16
N CYS A 14 3.19 5.77 -0.83
CA CYS A 14 2.35 4.73 -0.20
C CYS A 14 1.73 5.20 1.13
N LEU A 15 2.45 5.97 1.94
CA LEU A 15 1.91 6.51 3.19
C LEU A 15 0.79 7.54 2.94
N VAL A 16 0.98 8.41 1.94
CA VAL A 16 -0.02 9.41 1.56
C VAL A 16 -1.24 8.73 0.94
N PHE A 17 -1.08 7.76 0.05
CA PHE A 17 -2.22 7.06 -0.57
C PHE A 17 -2.90 6.08 0.39
N GLY A 18 -2.14 5.40 1.25
CA GLY A 18 -2.68 4.44 2.22
C GLY A 18 -3.50 5.09 3.32
N ILE A 19 -3.21 6.35 3.69
CA ILE A 19 -4.01 7.07 4.69
C ILE A 19 -5.25 7.77 4.10
N VAL A 20 -5.30 7.98 2.78
CA VAL A 20 -6.44 8.62 2.10
C VAL A 20 -7.73 7.82 2.32
N GLY A 21 -7.67 6.49 2.22
CA GLY A 21 -8.80 5.60 2.45
C GLY A 21 -9.42 5.77 3.86
N PRO A 22 -8.64 5.57 4.94
CA PRO A 22 -9.08 5.83 6.31
C PRO A 22 -9.62 7.24 6.54
N ILE A 23 -8.96 8.28 6.01
CA ILE A 23 -9.42 9.67 6.17
C ILE A 23 -10.80 9.86 5.52
N PHE A 24 -11.02 9.35 4.31
CA PHE A 24 -12.30 9.45 3.61
C PHE A 24 -13.42 8.75 4.39
N LEU A 25 -13.15 7.57 4.94
CA LEU A 25 -14.11 6.84 5.78
C LEU A 25 -14.40 7.60 7.07
N VAL A 26 -13.37 8.11 7.76
CA VAL A 26 -13.53 8.91 8.97
C VAL A 26 -14.38 10.15 8.70
N VAL A 27 -14.13 10.89 7.62
CA VAL A 27 -14.92 12.07 7.25
C VAL A 27 -16.37 11.68 6.94
N TYR A 28 -16.60 10.59 6.20
CA TYR A 28 -17.95 10.11 5.90
C TYR A 28 -18.75 9.78 7.17
N PHE A 29 -18.12 9.18 8.18
CA PHE A 29 -18.78 8.86 9.45
C PHE A 29 -18.86 10.05 10.43
N ALA A 30 -17.93 11.00 10.34
CA ALA A 30 -17.87 12.17 11.22
C ALA A 30 -18.85 13.27 10.79
N VAL A 31 -19.12 13.41 9.50
CA VAL A 31 -20.11 14.37 9.01
C VAL A 31 -21.52 13.75 9.15
N GLN A 32 -22.43 14.51 9.77
CA GLN A 32 -23.88 14.22 9.88
C GLN A 32 -24.46 13.80 8.51
N PRO A 33 -25.60 13.06 8.44
CA PRO A 33 -26.05 12.35 7.24
C PRO A 33 -26.40 13.29 6.08
N ASP A 34 -25.36 13.77 5.40
CA ASP A 34 -25.45 14.58 4.22
C ASP A 34 -25.29 13.64 3.01
N PRO A 35 -26.34 13.48 2.19
CA PRO A 35 -26.34 12.56 1.06
C PRO A 35 -25.28 12.91 0.01
N THR A 36 -24.77 14.14 0.01
CA THR A 36 -23.70 14.59 -0.89
C THR A 36 -22.42 13.82 -0.62
N ILE A 37 -22.15 13.39 0.61
CA ILE A 37 -20.84 12.84 1.03
C ILE A 37 -20.77 11.32 0.80
N ARG A 38 -21.87 10.69 0.35
CA ARG A 38 -21.96 9.24 0.14
C ARG A 38 -20.99 8.72 -0.93
N TRP A 39 -20.55 9.55 -1.87
CA TRP A 39 -19.51 9.15 -2.83
C TRP A 39 -18.18 8.86 -2.13
N MET A 40 -17.85 9.58 -1.05
CA MET A 40 -16.59 9.42 -0.31
C MET A 40 -16.50 8.06 0.37
N TYR A 41 -17.62 7.48 0.79
CA TYR A 41 -17.65 6.13 1.34
C TYR A 41 -17.21 5.08 0.32
N TYR A 42 -17.84 5.07 -0.86
CA TYR A 42 -17.54 4.10 -1.90
C TYR A 42 -16.12 4.29 -2.45
N TRP A 43 -15.71 5.54 -2.69
CA TRP A 43 -14.35 5.83 -3.14
C TRP A 43 -13.29 5.53 -2.07
N GLY A 44 -13.56 5.84 -0.80
CA GLY A 44 -12.67 5.51 0.31
C GLY A 44 -12.45 4.01 0.44
N LEU A 45 -13.51 3.20 0.31
CA LEU A 45 -13.40 1.74 0.29
C LEU A 45 -12.59 1.23 -0.90
N VAL A 46 -12.84 1.73 -2.11
CA VAL A 46 -12.13 1.30 -3.33
C VAL A 46 -10.64 1.64 -3.24
N ILE A 47 -10.30 2.87 -2.83
CA ILE A 47 -8.91 3.29 -2.65
C ILE A 47 -8.21 2.41 -1.60
N THR A 48 -8.85 2.17 -0.46
CA THR A 48 -8.32 1.30 0.59
C THR A 48 -8.07 -0.12 0.08
N ALA A 49 -9.02 -0.69 -0.66
CA ALA A 49 -8.89 -2.03 -1.22
C ALA A 49 -7.71 -2.11 -2.20
N ILE A 50 -7.57 -1.13 -3.10
CA ILE A 50 -6.46 -1.08 -4.05
C ILE A 50 -5.13 -0.95 -3.31
N ASP A 51 -5.03 -0.08 -2.30
CA ASP A 51 -3.81 0.11 -1.51
C ASP A 51 -3.37 -1.19 -0.81
N VAL A 52 -4.30 -1.90 -0.18
CA VAL A 52 -4.04 -3.21 0.45
C VAL A 52 -3.60 -4.26 -0.58
N LEU A 53 -4.26 -4.31 -1.75
CA LEU A 53 -3.88 -5.27 -2.81
C LEU A 53 -2.48 -4.98 -3.37
N ILE A 54 -2.12 -3.71 -3.53
CA ILE A 54 -0.77 -3.31 -3.93
C ILE A 54 0.25 -3.73 -2.86
N ALA A 55 -0.04 -3.49 -1.58
CA ALA A 55 0.84 -3.87 -0.48
C ALA A 55 1.06 -5.39 -0.43
N LEU A 56 0.00 -6.18 -0.62
CA LEU A 56 0.09 -7.64 -0.70
C LEU A 56 0.91 -8.10 -1.91
N GLY A 57 0.67 -7.51 -3.09
CA GLY A 57 1.42 -7.83 -4.31
C GLY A 57 2.92 -7.52 -4.17
N LEU A 58 3.27 -6.38 -3.60
CA LEU A 58 4.65 -5.98 -3.38
C LEU A 58 5.34 -6.89 -2.33
N THR A 59 4.60 -7.30 -1.31
CA THR A 59 5.08 -8.24 -0.29
C THR A 59 5.35 -9.62 -0.89
N ASP A 60 4.45 -10.15 -1.71
CA ASP A 60 4.63 -11.44 -2.40
C ASP A 60 5.86 -11.41 -3.32
N GLN A 61 6.01 -10.37 -4.15
CA GLN A 61 7.18 -10.20 -5.02
C GLN A 61 8.48 -10.14 -4.22
N THR A 62 8.50 -9.40 -3.11
CA THR A 62 9.67 -9.27 -2.24
C THR A 62 10.04 -10.60 -1.59
N MET A 63 9.05 -11.37 -1.12
CA MET A 63 9.27 -12.69 -0.51
C MET A 63 9.80 -13.70 -1.53
N ARG A 64 9.26 -13.72 -2.76
CA ARG A 64 9.75 -14.56 -3.86
C ARG A 64 11.20 -14.23 -4.22
N ALA A 65 11.51 -12.94 -4.39
CA ALA A 65 12.88 -12.50 -4.68
C ALA A 65 13.87 -12.95 -3.59
N LYS A 66 13.47 -12.88 -2.32
CA LYS A 66 14.29 -13.32 -1.19
C LYS A 66 14.51 -14.84 -1.18
N GLN A 67 13.50 -15.64 -1.55
CA GLN A 67 13.62 -17.10 -1.65
C GLN A 67 14.61 -17.51 -2.75
N VAL A 68 14.52 -16.89 -3.93
CA VAL A 68 15.44 -17.16 -5.05
C VAL A 68 16.88 -16.83 -4.64
N ALA A 69 17.10 -15.66 -4.04
CA ALA A 69 18.43 -15.26 -3.57
C ALA A 69 19.00 -16.26 -2.55
N ARG A 70 18.17 -16.74 -1.61
CA ARG A 70 18.58 -17.75 -0.62
C ARG A 70 18.96 -19.09 -1.26
N ALA A 71 18.17 -19.57 -2.21
CA ALA A 71 18.45 -20.82 -2.91
C ALA A 71 19.77 -20.75 -3.72
N GLN A 72 20.08 -19.60 -4.32
CA GLN A 72 21.36 -19.41 -5.00
C GLN A 72 22.56 -19.38 -4.04
N ASP A 73 22.40 -18.83 -2.84
CA ASP A 73 23.46 -18.76 -1.85
C ASP A 73 23.79 -20.14 -1.27
N GLU A 74 22.75 -20.94 -1.00
CA GLU A 74 22.88 -22.35 -0.56
C GLU A 74 23.55 -23.23 -1.65
N ALA A 75 23.22 -23.02 -2.92
CA ALA A 75 23.86 -23.73 -4.04
C ALA A 75 25.32 -23.31 -4.27
N ARG A 76 25.70 -22.08 -3.88
CA ARG A 76 27.08 -21.57 -4.00
C ARG A 76 28.01 -22.03 -2.88
N THR A 77 27.43 -22.38 -1.73
CA THR A 77 28.17 -22.82 -0.53
C THR A 77 28.31 -24.35 -0.42
N SER A 78 27.69 -25.11 -1.32
CA SER A 78 27.78 -26.57 -1.45
C SER A 78 28.80 -26.98 -2.51
#